data_AF-A0A959WT49-F1
#
_entry.id   AF-A0A959WT49-F1
#
_cell.length_a   1.000
_cell.length_b   1.000
_cell.length_c   1.000
_cell.angle_alpha   90.00
_cell.angle_beta   90.00
_cell.angle_gamma   90.00
#
_symmetry.space_group_name_H-M   'P 1'
#
loop_
_entity.id
_entity.type
_entity.pdbx_description
1 polymer ?
#
loop_
_entity_poly.entity_id
_entity_poly.type
_entity_poly.pdbx_seq_one_letter_code
_entity_poly.pdbx_strand_id
1 'polypeptide(L)'
;MTARTDDPMDALRDLPKPPGQQSAFGTAGDFAAPTGTRVDPRRPTGYYLDLRSKADVPGHPPPWWPRTPHAPRVVILQWALGCFEHYLEAGNEEWLRTARWAADQMVAQQHQSGSERGGWTHEYRHRHTYRIDPPWMSGMAQGQAASLLVRIHLETGEDEYAEAALAAVEPMRRPVPSGGVAGELDGGWLPEEYPTEPASHVLNGAIFGVWGVYDVGAALGDESAAELAREGVNTIADSLHRYDTGYWSRYDLFPHPIFNIASPMYHRLHVNQLRAMEAISDDPRFAATAERFAGYERSRFGLARAYAHKVAFRMLVPRNRWLAHRLPWRHREPR
;
A
#
# COMPACT_ATOMS: atom_id res chain seq x y z
N MET A 1 17.14 36.94 1.59
CA MET A 1 15.80 36.51 1.17
C MET A 1 15.89 35.07 0.70
N THR A 2 15.72 34.11 1.61
CA THR A 2 15.67 32.69 1.28
C THR A 2 14.34 32.41 0.60
N ALA A 3 14.37 32.03 -0.67
CA ALA A 3 13.20 31.49 -1.35
C ALA A 3 12.64 30.34 -0.50
N ARG A 4 11.45 30.53 0.07
CA ARG A 4 10.63 29.41 0.50
C ARG A 4 10.39 28.61 -0.77
N THR A 5 10.98 27.43 -0.87
CA THR A 5 10.55 26.47 -1.88
C THR A 5 9.11 26.14 -1.52
N ASP A 6 8.15 26.57 -2.35
CA ASP A 6 6.75 26.17 -2.25
C ASP A 6 6.69 24.66 -2.51
N ASP A 7 6.92 23.85 -1.47
CA ASP A 7 6.70 22.42 -1.54
C ASP A 7 5.18 22.24 -1.54
N PRO A 8 4.56 21.65 -2.57
CA PRO A 8 3.11 21.43 -2.59
C PRO A 8 2.61 20.59 -1.40
N MET A 9 3.51 19.83 -0.74
CA MET A 9 3.21 19.13 0.51
C MET A 9 3.05 20.07 1.72
N ASP A 10 3.52 21.31 1.65
CA ASP A 10 3.36 22.30 2.72
C ASP A 10 1.90 22.75 2.84
N ALA A 11 1.13 22.77 1.74
CA ALA A 11 -0.30 23.03 1.75
C ALA A 11 -1.12 21.95 2.49
N LEU A 12 -0.54 20.76 2.71
CA LEU A 12 -1.16 19.69 3.49
C LEU A 12 -0.97 19.85 5.00
N ARG A 13 -0.07 20.75 5.45
CA ARG A 13 0.25 20.90 6.89
C ARG A 13 -0.88 21.51 7.70
N ASP A 14 -1.72 22.33 7.06
CA ASP A 14 -2.81 23.05 7.71
C ASP A 14 -4.10 22.22 7.79
N LEU A 15 -4.15 21.05 7.14
CA LEU A 15 -5.27 20.14 7.24
C LEU A 15 -5.22 19.31 8.53
N PRO A 16 -6.38 18.94 9.10
CA PRO A 16 -6.43 17.92 10.14
C PRO A 16 -5.72 16.65 9.67
N LYS A 17 -5.10 15.91 10.61
CA LYS A 17 -4.51 14.61 10.27
C LYS A 17 -5.63 13.60 10.00
N PRO A 18 -5.47 12.71 9.01
CA PRO A 18 -6.39 11.60 8.83
C PRO A 18 -6.39 10.69 10.07
N PRO A 19 -7.52 10.03 10.35
CA PRO A 19 -7.61 8.99 11.38
C PRO A 19 -6.55 7.89 11.14
N GLY A 20 -6.01 7.35 12.24
CA GLY A 20 -4.98 6.32 12.18
C GLY A 20 -3.63 6.74 11.60
N GLN A 21 -3.30 8.03 11.50
CA GLN A 21 -1.93 8.53 11.31
C GLN A 21 -1.25 8.84 12.66
N GLN A 22 -0.03 8.34 12.87
CA GLN A 22 0.86 8.79 13.95
C GLN A 22 2.28 9.10 13.46
N SER A 23 3.00 9.92 14.23
CA SER A 23 4.10 10.81 13.81
C SER A 23 5.34 10.10 13.25
N ALA A 24 6.19 10.88 12.56
CA ALA A 24 7.45 10.42 11.95
C ALA A 24 8.46 9.76 12.93
N PHE A 25 8.22 9.88 14.24
CA PHE A 25 8.97 9.25 15.34
C PHE A 25 8.04 8.76 16.48
N GLY A 26 6.75 8.54 16.21
CA GLY A 26 5.75 8.24 17.23
C GLY A 26 5.76 6.77 17.62
N THR A 27 5.79 6.52 18.94
CA THR A 27 5.32 5.29 19.58
C THR A 27 4.07 4.77 18.89
N ALA A 28 4.00 3.46 18.70
CA ALA A 28 2.91 2.78 18.02
C ALA A 28 1.53 3.28 18.50
N GLY A 29 0.87 4.08 17.67
CA GLY A 29 -0.57 3.98 17.55
C GLY A 29 -0.85 2.63 16.93
N ASP A 30 -1.68 1.83 17.60
CA ASP A 30 -2.07 0.48 17.23
C ASP A 30 -2.84 0.46 15.90
N PHE A 31 -2.15 0.72 14.79
CA PHE A 31 -2.58 0.14 13.52
C PHE A 31 -2.26 -1.36 13.60
N ALA A 32 -3.13 -2.07 14.31
CA ALA A 32 -3.06 -3.50 14.43
C ALA A 32 -3.44 -4.15 13.10
N ALA A 33 -4.39 -3.56 12.35
CA ALA A 33 -4.90 -4.07 11.06
C ALA A 33 -4.98 -5.61 11.05
N PRO A 34 -5.79 -6.20 11.96
CA PRO A 34 -5.95 -7.65 11.99
C PRO A 34 -6.55 -8.14 10.68
N THR A 35 -6.49 -9.45 10.44
CA THR A 35 -7.20 -10.06 9.31
C THR A 35 -8.69 -9.69 9.37
N GLY A 36 -9.25 -9.37 8.21
CA GLY A 36 -10.66 -8.98 8.08
C GLY A 36 -11.60 -10.06 8.61
N THR A 37 -12.73 -9.64 9.17
CA THR A 37 -13.71 -10.57 9.78
C THR A 37 -14.63 -11.24 8.75
N ARG A 38 -14.61 -10.77 7.50
CA ARG A 38 -15.49 -11.18 6.40
C ARG A 38 -14.71 -11.54 5.13
N VAL A 39 -13.51 -12.09 5.29
CA VAL A 39 -12.71 -12.56 4.15
C VAL A 39 -13.35 -13.84 3.61
N ASP A 40 -13.83 -13.78 2.37
CA ASP A 40 -14.27 -14.96 1.61
C ASP A 40 -13.38 -15.10 0.37
N PRO A 41 -12.60 -16.19 0.25
CA PRO A 41 -11.73 -16.43 -0.89
C PRO A 41 -12.50 -16.48 -2.21
N ARG A 42 -13.77 -16.90 -2.22
CA ARG A 42 -14.53 -17.07 -3.46
C ARG A 42 -15.28 -15.82 -3.88
N ARG A 43 -15.48 -14.88 -2.96
CA ARG A 43 -16.24 -13.64 -3.18
C ARG A 43 -15.65 -12.51 -2.34
N PRO A 44 -15.04 -11.48 -2.94
CA PRO A 44 -14.40 -10.40 -2.19
C PRO A 44 -15.42 -9.43 -1.58
N THR A 45 -16.21 -9.91 -0.62
CA THR A 45 -17.25 -9.17 0.08
C THR A 45 -16.63 -8.24 1.14
N GLY A 46 -15.98 -8.79 2.17
CA GLY A 46 -15.14 -8.03 3.11
C GLY A 46 -13.73 -7.78 2.58
N TYR A 47 -13.03 -6.81 3.16
CA TYR A 47 -11.62 -6.55 2.89
C TYR A 47 -10.70 -7.46 3.71
N TYR A 48 -9.50 -7.72 3.20
CA TYR A 48 -8.55 -8.68 3.75
C TYR A 48 -7.98 -8.30 5.12
N LEU A 49 -7.99 -7.00 5.42
CA LEU A 49 -7.63 -6.46 6.73
C LEU A 49 -8.80 -5.65 7.27
N ASP A 50 -8.98 -5.70 8.57
CA ASP A 50 -9.88 -4.80 9.27
C ASP A 50 -9.28 -3.39 9.32
N LEU A 51 -9.81 -2.52 8.46
CA LEU A 51 -9.39 -1.14 8.34
C LEU A 51 -10.33 -0.18 9.07
N ARG A 52 -11.26 -0.65 9.91
CA ARG A 52 -12.19 0.23 10.65
C ARG A 52 -11.48 1.28 11.50
N SER A 53 -10.30 0.95 12.05
CA SER A 53 -9.47 1.92 12.79
C SER A 53 -8.90 3.07 11.93
N LYS A 54 -9.08 3.01 10.61
CA LYS A 54 -8.76 4.09 9.66
C LYS A 54 -9.96 4.97 9.39
N ALA A 55 -11.14 4.71 9.96
CA ALA A 55 -12.36 5.48 9.77
C ALA A 55 -13.12 5.60 11.09
N ASP A 56 -12.93 6.70 11.82
CA ASP A 56 -13.54 6.87 13.15
C ASP A 56 -15.01 7.30 13.06
N VAL A 57 -15.34 8.14 12.08
CA VAL A 57 -16.70 8.68 11.85
C VAL A 57 -17.04 8.68 10.36
N PRO A 58 -18.31 8.43 9.98
CA PRO A 58 -18.74 8.62 8.61
C PRO A 58 -18.81 10.12 8.28
N GLY A 59 -18.76 10.47 6.99
CA GLY A 59 -18.85 11.85 6.53
C GLY A 59 -17.98 12.12 5.31
N HIS A 60 -18.54 12.84 4.35
CA HIS A 60 -17.89 13.12 3.07
C HIS A 60 -18.18 14.57 2.60
N PRO A 61 -17.18 15.29 2.02
CA PRO A 61 -15.77 14.93 2.00
C PRO A 61 -15.18 14.95 3.43
N PRO A 62 -14.23 14.06 3.77
CA PRO A 62 -13.63 14.10 5.10
C PRO A 62 -12.76 15.36 5.26
N PRO A 63 -12.72 16.01 6.45
CA PRO A 63 -12.05 17.30 6.64
C PRO A 63 -10.54 17.32 6.35
N TRP A 64 -9.90 16.16 6.44
CA TRP A 64 -8.46 15.98 6.23
C TRP A 64 -8.11 15.65 4.77
N TRP A 65 -9.09 15.38 3.90
CA TRP A 65 -8.81 15.06 2.50
C TRP A 65 -8.47 16.33 1.72
N PRO A 66 -7.23 16.43 1.21
CA PRO A 66 -6.85 17.60 0.44
C PRO A 66 -7.58 17.59 -0.90
N ARG A 67 -8.19 18.73 -1.24
CA ARG A 67 -8.82 18.97 -2.54
C ARG A 67 -7.78 19.26 -3.63
N THR A 68 -6.61 18.62 -3.55
CA THR A 68 -5.47 18.86 -4.45
C THR A 68 -4.94 17.53 -5.00
N PRO A 69 -4.32 17.53 -6.19
CA PRO A 69 -3.72 16.32 -6.78
C PRO A 69 -2.52 15.78 -5.99
N HIS A 70 -2.12 16.44 -4.90
CA HIS A 70 -1.03 16.02 -4.02
C HIS A 70 -1.50 15.11 -2.88
N ALA A 71 -2.79 14.73 -2.86
CA ALA A 71 -3.36 13.81 -1.88
C ALA A 71 -2.71 12.41 -1.97
N PRO A 72 -2.14 11.87 -0.87
CA PRO A 72 -1.71 10.48 -0.86
C PRO A 72 -2.92 9.54 -1.04
N ARG A 73 -2.99 8.86 -2.20
CA ARG A 73 -4.15 8.03 -2.60
C ARG A 73 -4.43 6.90 -1.61
N VAL A 74 -3.38 6.27 -1.11
CA VAL A 74 -3.45 5.19 -0.12
C VAL A 74 -4.26 5.57 1.12
N VAL A 75 -4.17 6.83 1.57
CA VAL A 75 -4.84 7.26 2.81
C VAL A 75 -6.36 7.27 2.64
N ILE A 76 -6.87 7.83 1.53
CA ILE A 76 -8.32 7.84 1.28
C ILE A 76 -8.86 6.45 1.00
N LEU A 77 -8.09 5.61 0.31
CA LEU A 77 -8.50 4.26 -0.02
C LEU A 77 -8.60 3.40 1.25
N GLN A 78 -7.63 3.50 2.15
CA GLN A 78 -7.69 2.80 3.44
C GLN A 78 -8.84 3.30 4.33
N TRP A 79 -9.09 4.61 4.33
CA TRP A 79 -10.25 5.17 5.05
C TRP A 79 -11.57 4.67 4.45
N ALA A 80 -11.72 4.70 3.12
CA ALA A 80 -12.93 4.28 2.43
C ALA A 80 -13.21 2.78 2.62
N LEU A 81 -12.18 1.93 2.53
CA LEU A 81 -12.28 0.51 2.87
C LEU A 81 -12.64 0.31 4.35
N GLY A 82 -12.11 1.15 5.26
CA GLY A 82 -12.53 1.17 6.67
C GLY A 82 -14.00 1.55 6.86
N CYS A 83 -14.49 2.55 6.12
CA CYS A 83 -15.92 2.89 6.08
C CYS A 83 -16.75 1.72 5.57
N PHE A 84 -16.31 1.04 4.50
CA PHE A 84 -17.01 -0.14 3.99
C PHE A 84 -17.08 -1.27 5.02
N GLU A 85 -15.99 -1.54 5.75
CA GLU A 85 -15.99 -2.54 6.83
C GLU A 85 -16.95 -2.17 7.99
N HIS A 86 -17.07 -0.88 8.34
CA HIS A 86 -18.07 -0.40 9.29
C HIS A 86 -19.50 -0.60 8.78
N TYR A 87 -19.74 -0.36 7.49
CA TYR A 87 -21.03 -0.65 6.86
C TYR A 87 -21.39 -2.13 6.98
N LEU A 88 -20.47 -3.04 6.66
CA LEU A 88 -20.69 -4.48 6.76
C LEU A 88 -20.95 -4.94 8.21
N GLU A 89 -20.44 -4.23 9.22
CA GLU A 89 -20.69 -4.54 10.63
C GLU A 89 -22.01 -3.99 11.16
N ALA A 90 -22.25 -2.71 10.95
CA ALA A 90 -23.37 -2.01 11.60
C ALA A 90 -24.63 -1.97 10.72
N GLY A 91 -24.52 -2.22 9.41
CA GLY A 91 -25.59 -2.00 8.44
C GLY A 91 -25.99 -0.52 8.29
N ASN A 92 -25.17 0.41 8.76
CA ASN A 92 -25.47 1.84 8.67
C ASN A 92 -25.05 2.39 7.30
N GLU A 93 -26.06 2.71 6.49
CA GLU A 93 -25.96 3.29 5.14
C GLU A 93 -25.11 4.57 5.05
N GLU A 94 -24.91 5.32 6.14
CA GLU A 94 -24.04 6.49 6.12
C GLU A 94 -22.57 6.13 5.86
N TRP A 95 -22.13 4.97 6.36
CA TRP A 95 -20.80 4.45 6.09
C TRP A 95 -20.65 4.03 4.62
N LEU A 96 -21.67 3.38 4.04
CA LEU A 96 -21.68 3.02 2.62
C LEU A 96 -21.65 4.27 1.74
N ARG A 97 -22.49 5.27 2.02
CA ARG A 97 -22.46 6.57 1.29
C ARG A 97 -21.08 7.22 1.35
N THR A 98 -20.40 7.12 2.49
CA THR A 98 -19.06 7.68 2.68
C THR A 98 -17.99 6.91 1.88
N ALA A 99 -18.06 5.57 1.88
CA ALA A 99 -17.18 4.73 1.04
C ALA A 99 -17.42 4.95 -0.46
N ARG A 100 -18.70 5.02 -0.87
CA ARG A 100 -19.12 5.33 -2.24
C ARG A 100 -18.60 6.68 -2.71
N TRP A 101 -18.69 7.72 -1.88
CA TRP A 101 -18.14 9.03 -2.23
C TRP A 101 -16.66 8.95 -2.62
N ALA A 102 -15.86 8.15 -1.89
CA ALA A 102 -14.45 7.96 -2.24
C ALA A 102 -14.27 7.16 -3.55
N ALA A 103 -15.13 6.17 -3.81
CA ALA A 103 -15.17 5.46 -5.09
C ALA A 103 -15.50 6.40 -6.26
N ASP A 104 -16.47 7.31 -6.08
CA ASP A 104 -16.79 8.36 -7.07
C ASP A 104 -15.57 9.24 -7.34
N GLN A 105 -14.79 9.58 -6.31
CA GLN A 105 -13.53 10.31 -6.50
C GLN A 105 -12.50 9.49 -7.29
N MET A 106 -12.47 8.17 -7.12
CA MET A 106 -11.56 7.31 -7.88
C MET A 106 -11.98 7.24 -9.34
N VAL A 107 -13.27 6.99 -9.63
CA VAL A 107 -13.81 7.00 -11.01
C VAL A 107 -13.53 8.34 -11.69
N ALA A 108 -13.90 9.46 -11.05
CA ALA A 108 -13.78 10.80 -11.63
C ALA A 108 -12.32 11.24 -11.88
N GLN A 109 -11.35 10.67 -11.16
CA GLN A 109 -9.94 11.07 -11.22
C GLN A 109 -9.05 10.02 -11.89
N GLN A 110 -9.62 8.93 -12.39
CA GLN A 110 -8.87 7.91 -13.11
C GLN A 110 -8.45 8.44 -14.48
N HIS A 111 -7.17 8.27 -14.80
CA HIS A 111 -6.63 8.68 -16.10
C HIS A 111 -7.26 7.87 -17.23
N GLN A 112 -7.78 8.56 -18.26
CA GLN A 112 -8.54 7.94 -19.35
C GLN A 112 -7.68 7.62 -20.59
N SER A 113 -6.46 8.17 -20.69
CA SER A 113 -5.59 8.01 -21.86
C SER A 113 -4.11 8.12 -21.49
N GLY A 114 -3.23 7.87 -22.47
CA GLY A 114 -1.78 7.94 -22.31
C GLY A 114 -1.18 6.77 -21.52
N SER A 115 0.08 6.91 -21.13
CA SER A 115 0.81 5.88 -20.34
C SER A 115 0.21 5.66 -18.95
N GLU A 116 -0.55 6.63 -18.45
CA GLU A 116 -1.18 6.63 -17.13
C GLU A 116 -2.59 6.06 -17.16
N ARG A 117 -3.13 5.71 -18.34
CA ARG A 117 -4.49 5.17 -18.50
C ARG A 117 -4.78 4.05 -17.50
N GLY A 118 -5.95 4.15 -16.85
CA GLY A 118 -6.41 3.27 -15.79
C GLY A 118 -5.85 3.62 -14.40
N GLY A 119 -4.90 4.54 -14.33
CA GLY A 119 -4.13 4.85 -13.13
C GLY A 119 -4.59 6.07 -12.35
N TRP A 120 -4.06 6.19 -11.13
CA TRP A 120 -4.04 7.40 -10.32
C TRP A 120 -2.60 7.81 -10.01
N THR A 121 -2.21 8.99 -10.47
CA THR A 121 -0.86 9.53 -10.24
C THR A 121 -0.75 10.27 -8.92
N HIS A 122 0.48 10.33 -8.43
CA HIS A 122 0.92 11.19 -7.33
C HIS A 122 1.77 12.32 -7.92
N GLU A 123 1.34 13.55 -7.68
CA GLU A 123 2.00 14.77 -8.20
C GLU A 123 3.03 15.34 -7.21
N TYR A 124 3.69 14.48 -6.41
CA TYR A 124 4.73 14.89 -5.47
C TYR A 124 5.95 14.00 -5.58
N ARG A 125 7.13 14.59 -5.33
CA ARG A 125 8.40 13.85 -5.33
C ARG A 125 8.56 13.01 -4.07
N HIS A 126 8.85 11.73 -4.21
CA HIS A 126 9.33 10.90 -3.09
C HIS A 126 10.85 11.06 -2.99
N ARG A 127 11.38 11.70 -1.93
CA ARG A 127 12.76 12.23 -1.91
C ARG A 127 13.80 11.37 -1.20
N HIS A 128 13.39 10.46 -0.32
CA HIS A 128 14.27 9.94 0.74
C HIS A 128 14.63 8.47 0.60
N THR A 129 13.66 7.58 0.84
CA THR A 129 13.90 6.13 0.81
C THR A 129 13.95 5.64 -0.64
N TYR A 130 12.96 6.05 -1.43
CA TYR A 130 12.81 5.73 -2.85
C TYR A 130 12.81 7.05 -3.60
N ARG A 131 13.75 7.29 -4.51
CA ARG A 131 13.77 8.56 -5.25
C ARG A 131 12.89 8.43 -6.47
N ILE A 132 11.74 9.09 -6.45
CA ILE A 132 10.76 9.07 -7.54
C ILE A 132 10.29 10.49 -7.81
N ASP A 133 10.33 10.87 -9.09
CA ASP A 133 9.83 12.14 -9.58
C ASP A 133 8.36 12.02 -10.01
N PRO A 134 7.55 13.08 -9.82
CA PRO A 134 6.20 13.11 -10.36
C PRO A 134 6.20 13.26 -11.90
N PRO A 135 5.15 12.80 -12.58
CA PRO A 135 4.06 11.99 -12.03
C PRO A 135 4.49 10.53 -11.81
N TRP A 136 3.93 9.87 -10.80
CA TRP A 136 4.16 8.43 -10.59
C TRP A 136 2.94 7.72 -10.02
N MET A 137 2.75 6.46 -10.39
CA MET A 137 1.68 5.58 -9.87
C MET A 137 2.22 4.66 -8.78
N SER A 138 1.34 4.19 -7.89
CA SER A 138 1.67 3.21 -6.86
C SER A 138 0.84 1.94 -7.07
N GLY A 139 1.49 0.78 -7.19
CA GLY A 139 0.80 -0.52 -7.26
C GLY A 139 -0.09 -0.79 -6.05
N MET A 140 0.30 -0.31 -4.87
CA MET A 140 -0.55 -0.35 -3.68
C MET A 140 -1.81 0.50 -3.85
N ALA A 141 -1.67 1.75 -4.31
CA ALA A 141 -2.83 2.62 -4.52
C ALA A 141 -3.77 2.04 -5.60
N GLN A 142 -3.23 1.56 -6.71
CA GLN A 142 -4.01 0.89 -7.76
C GLN A 142 -4.80 -0.29 -7.20
N GLY A 143 -4.16 -1.13 -6.37
CA GLY A 143 -4.80 -2.33 -5.82
C GLY A 143 -5.91 -1.99 -4.84
N GLN A 144 -5.66 -1.07 -3.92
CA GLN A 144 -6.68 -0.65 -2.96
C GLN A 144 -7.85 0.08 -3.63
N ALA A 145 -7.60 0.81 -4.72
CA ALA A 145 -8.66 1.42 -5.52
C ALA A 145 -9.51 0.34 -6.23
N ALA A 146 -8.87 -0.63 -6.89
CA ALA A 146 -9.57 -1.76 -7.49
C ALA A 146 -10.42 -2.52 -6.45
N SER A 147 -9.87 -2.82 -5.28
CA SER A 147 -10.58 -3.46 -4.17
C SER A 147 -11.81 -2.68 -3.70
N LEU A 148 -11.69 -1.36 -3.56
CA LEU A 148 -12.81 -0.50 -3.17
C LEU A 148 -13.89 -0.49 -4.25
N LEU A 149 -13.49 -0.28 -5.50
CA LEU A 149 -14.40 -0.18 -6.65
C LEU A 149 -15.17 -1.49 -6.87
N VAL A 150 -14.51 -2.64 -6.78
CA VAL A 150 -15.17 -3.96 -6.82
C VAL A 150 -16.23 -4.09 -5.73
N ARG A 151 -15.91 -3.70 -4.48
CA ARG A 151 -16.85 -3.81 -3.36
C ARG A 151 -18.05 -2.88 -3.50
N ILE A 152 -17.84 -1.65 -3.97
CA ILE A 152 -18.94 -0.73 -4.25
C ILE A 152 -19.80 -1.26 -5.40
N HIS A 153 -19.21 -1.76 -6.49
CA HIS A 153 -19.95 -2.40 -7.58
C HIS A 153 -20.82 -3.55 -7.09
N LEU A 154 -20.27 -4.46 -6.27
CA LEU A 154 -21.00 -5.61 -5.74
C LEU A 154 -22.19 -5.19 -4.86
N GLU A 155 -22.08 -4.07 -4.15
CA GLU A 155 -23.13 -3.55 -3.28
C GLU A 155 -24.20 -2.75 -4.04
N THR A 156 -23.81 -1.94 -5.03
CA THR A 156 -24.72 -1.02 -5.74
C THR A 156 -25.26 -1.58 -7.04
N GLY A 157 -24.55 -2.52 -7.67
CA GLY A 157 -24.81 -3.00 -9.03
C GLY A 157 -24.48 -1.99 -10.13
N GLU A 158 -23.73 -0.93 -9.83
CA GLU A 158 -23.39 0.12 -10.81
C GLU A 158 -22.12 -0.25 -11.58
N ASP A 159 -22.23 -0.40 -12.90
CA ASP A 159 -21.16 -0.92 -13.76
C ASP A 159 -19.94 -0.01 -13.89
N GLU A 160 -20.10 1.31 -13.69
CA GLU A 160 -18.99 2.28 -13.79
C GLU A 160 -17.84 1.95 -12.81
N TYR A 161 -18.18 1.39 -11.64
CA TYR A 161 -17.17 0.98 -10.67
C TYR A 161 -16.45 -0.30 -11.11
N ALA A 162 -17.15 -1.25 -11.76
CA ALA A 162 -16.52 -2.44 -12.33
C ALA A 162 -15.59 -2.07 -13.49
N GLU A 163 -16.02 -1.18 -14.39
CA GLU A 163 -15.20 -0.67 -15.48
C GLU A 163 -13.94 0.03 -14.97
N ALA A 164 -14.07 0.90 -13.96
CA ALA A 164 -12.94 1.57 -13.34
C ALA A 164 -12.00 0.58 -12.61
N ALA A 165 -12.53 -0.47 -11.98
CA ALA A 165 -11.74 -1.51 -11.34
C ALA A 165 -10.93 -2.33 -12.35
N LEU A 166 -11.52 -2.70 -13.50
CA LEU A 166 -10.82 -3.36 -14.59
C LEU A 166 -9.70 -2.47 -15.14
N ALA A 167 -9.99 -1.19 -15.38
CA ALA A 167 -9.00 -0.22 -15.84
C ALA A 167 -7.84 -0.04 -14.82
N ALA A 168 -8.11 -0.15 -13.52
CA ALA A 168 -7.09 -0.03 -12.47
C ALA A 168 -5.98 -1.08 -12.54
N VAL A 169 -6.24 -2.24 -13.16
CA VAL A 169 -5.28 -3.33 -13.35
C VAL A 169 -4.37 -3.09 -14.56
N GLU A 170 -4.74 -2.26 -15.52
CA GLU A 170 -3.93 -2.04 -16.72
C GLU A 170 -2.50 -1.52 -16.43
N PRO A 171 -2.29 -0.50 -15.57
CA PRO A 171 -0.94 -0.08 -15.20
C PRO A 171 -0.15 -1.17 -14.48
N MET A 172 -0.83 -2.09 -13.81
CA MET A 172 -0.20 -3.20 -13.08
C MET A 172 0.36 -4.28 -14.00
N ARG A 173 -0.06 -4.32 -15.27
CA ARG A 173 0.49 -5.21 -16.30
C ARG A 173 1.67 -4.58 -17.05
N ARG A 174 1.83 -3.27 -16.96
CA ARG A 174 2.88 -2.53 -17.67
C ARG A 174 4.14 -2.45 -16.80
N PRO A 175 5.32 -2.81 -17.32
CA PRO A 175 6.58 -2.65 -16.60
C PRO A 175 6.79 -1.21 -16.13
N VAL A 176 7.47 -1.04 -14.99
CA VAL A 176 7.87 0.29 -14.47
C VAL A 176 8.57 1.16 -15.53
N PRO A 177 9.56 0.65 -16.30
CA PRO A 177 10.21 1.44 -17.36
C PRO A 177 9.27 1.91 -18.49
N SER A 178 8.09 1.28 -18.63
CA SER A 178 7.07 1.64 -19.62
C SER A 178 5.94 2.50 -19.03
N GLY A 179 6.17 3.09 -17.85
CA GLY A 179 5.20 3.96 -17.18
C GLY A 179 4.09 3.22 -16.45
N GLY A 180 4.23 1.91 -16.20
CA GLY A 180 3.34 1.16 -15.33
C GLY A 180 3.90 0.96 -13.92
N VAL A 181 3.40 -0.07 -13.24
CA VAL A 181 3.81 -0.45 -11.88
C VAL A 181 4.15 -1.93 -11.76
N ALA A 182 4.29 -2.66 -12.87
CA ALA A 182 4.74 -4.05 -12.85
C ALA A 182 6.25 -4.12 -12.60
N GLY A 183 6.63 -4.75 -11.50
CA GLY A 183 7.99 -5.19 -11.20
C GLY A 183 8.16 -6.67 -11.46
N GLU A 184 9.41 -7.09 -11.58
CA GLU A 184 9.81 -8.49 -11.73
C GLU A 184 10.73 -8.88 -10.57
N LEU A 185 10.43 -9.99 -9.91
CA LEU A 185 11.25 -10.57 -8.84
C LEU A 185 11.47 -12.06 -9.13
N ASP A 186 12.73 -12.44 -9.37
CA ASP A 186 13.14 -13.82 -9.64
C ASP A 186 12.34 -14.47 -10.80
N GLY A 187 11.97 -13.67 -11.81
CA GLY A 187 11.20 -14.08 -12.98
C GLY A 187 9.67 -14.08 -12.80
N GLY A 188 9.16 -13.69 -11.63
CA GLY A 188 7.73 -13.56 -11.36
C GLY A 188 7.27 -12.10 -11.20
N TRP A 189 5.99 -11.85 -11.47
CA TRP A 189 5.37 -10.53 -11.37
C TRP A 189 5.09 -10.09 -9.93
N LEU A 190 5.31 -8.79 -9.64
CA LEU A 190 4.84 -8.08 -8.43
C LEU A 190 4.47 -6.63 -8.76
N PRO A 191 3.40 -6.06 -8.15
CA PRO A 191 3.13 -4.64 -8.26
C PRO A 191 4.05 -3.82 -7.34
N GLU A 192 4.73 -2.82 -7.88
CA GLU A 192 5.62 -1.93 -7.12
C GLU A 192 4.83 -0.83 -6.39
N GLU A 193 4.93 -0.76 -5.05
CA GLU A 193 4.41 0.37 -4.26
C GLU A 193 5.04 1.69 -4.73
N TYR A 194 6.34 1.62 -5.00
CA TYR A 194 7.19 2.71 -5.44
C TYR A 194 7.91 2.26 -6.73
N PRO A 195 7.55 2.79 -7.91
CA PRO A 195 8.14 2.39 -9.19
C PRO A 195 9.58 2.92 -9.33
N THR A 196 10.53 2.31 -8.62
CA THR A 196 11.96 2.66 -8.67
C THR A 196 12.73 1.79 -9.66
N GLU A 197 13.90 2.29 -10.07
CA GLU A 197 14.93 1.54 -10.77
C GLU A 197 16.24 1.58 -9.95
N PRO A 198 16.77 0.45 -9.47
CA PRO A 198 16.18 -0.90 -9.51
C PRO A 198 14.88 -1.00 -8.69
N ALA A 199 14.09 -2.05 -8.93
CA ALA A 199 12.81 -2.25 -8.26
C ALA A 199 12.95 -2.35 -6.73
N SER A 200 11.96 -1.82 -6.01
CA SER A 200 11.99 -1.69 -4.55
C SER A 200 11.45 -2.93 -3.86
N HIS A 201 10.45 -3.57 -4.45
CA HIS A 201 9.77 -4.75 -3.91
C HIS A 201 9.37 -4.56 -2.45
N VAL A 202 8.64 -3.48 -2.16
CA VAL A 202 8.08 -3.24 -0.82
C VAL A 202 6.98 -4.26 -0.53
N LEU A 203 7.17 -5.07 0.53
CA LEU A 203 6.35 -6.26 0.78
C LEU A 203 4.87 -5.92 1.00
N ASN A 204 4.58 -4.97 1.89
CA ASN A 204 3.19 -4.64 2.22
C ASN A 204 2.43 -4.11 1.00
N GLY A 205 3.09 -3.27 0.19
CA GLY A 205 2.46 -2.65 -0.96
C GLY A 205 2.25 -3.64 -2.11
N ALA A 206 3.20 -4.58 -2.29
CA ALA A 206 3.02 -5.69 -3.22
C ALA A 206 1.80 -6.54 -2.86
N ILE A 207 1.64 -6.93 -1.58
CA ILE A 207 0.47 -7.69 -1.11
C ILE A 207 -0.84 -6.94 -1.36
N PHE A 208 -0.91 -5.65 -0.98
CA PHE A 208 -2.10 -4.82 -1.24
C PHE A 208 -2.41 -4.68 -2.74
N GLY A 209 -1.38 -4.58 -3.58
CA GLY A 209 -1.53 -4.55 -5.03
C GLY A 209 -2.12 -5.85 -5.59
N VAL A 210 -1.56 -6.99 -5.18
CA VAL A 210 -2.02 -8.33 -5.59
C VAL A 210 -3.48 -8.57 -5.17
N TRP A 211 -3.88 -8.13 -3.98
CA TRP A 211 -5.28 -8.20 -3.52
C TRP A 211 -6.25 -7.47 -4.45
N GLY A 212 -5.90 -6.31 -4.98
CA GLY A 212 -6.75 -5.60 -5.93
C GLY A 212 -6.91 -6.35 -7.26
N VAL A 213 -5.82 -6.94 -7.77
CA VAL A 213 -5.88 -7.78 -8.99
C VAL A 213 -6.72 -9.04 -8.74
N TYR A 214 -6.56 -9.64 -7.56
CA TYR A 214 -7.36 -10.78 -7.13
C TYR A 214 -8.85 -10.44 -7.08
N ASP A 215 -9.22 -9.32 -6.44
CA ASP A 215 -10.61 -8.88 -6.34
C ASP A 215 -11.25 -8.73 -7.72
N VAL A 216 -10.54 -8.13 -8.68
CA VAL A 216 -10.99 -7.97 -10.08
C VAL A 216 -11.20 -9.32 -10.75
N GLY A 217 -10.21 -10.23 -10.67
CA GLY A 217 -10.33 -11.56 -11.26
C GLY A 217 -11.46 -12.39 -10.65
N ALA A 218 -11.63 -12.34 -9.32
CA ALA A 218 -12.59 -13.14 -8.58
C ALA A 218 -14.04 -12.63 -8.71
N ALA A 219 -14.26 -11.31 -8.64
CA ALA A 219 -15.61 -10.73 -8.67
C ALA A 219 -16.09 -10.36 -10.06
N LEU A 220 -15.21 -9.90 -10.94
CA LEU A 220 -15.58 -9.40 -12.27
C LEU A 220 -15.33 -10.43 -13.38
N GLY A 221 -14.73 -11.58 -13.05
CA GLY A 221 -14.50 -12.67 -14.00
C GLY A 221 -13.40 -12.40 -15.02
N ASP A 222 -12.47 -11.47 -14.74
CA ASP A 222 -11.32 -11.21 -15.62
C ASP A 222 -10.27 -12.33 -15.44
N GLU A 223 -10.26 -13.27 -16.38
CA GLU A 223 -9.34 -14.43 -16.35
C GLU A 223 -7.87 -14.00 -16.33
N SER A 224 -7.51 -12.94 -17.07
CA SER A 224 -6.13 -12.45 -17.12
C SER A 224 -5.68 -11.83 -15.80
N ALA A 225 -6.59 -11.24 -15.02
CA ALA A 225 -6.34 -10.73 -13.69
C ALA A 225 -6.25 -11.89 -12.70
N ALA A 226 -7.10 -12.90 -12.83
CA ALA A 226 -7.00 -14.11 -12.02
C ALA A 226 -5.64 -14.83 -12.21
N GLU A 227 -5.13 -14.89 -13.45
CA GLU A 227 -3.79 -15.41 -13.75
C GLU A 227 -2.68 -14.55 -13.15
N LEU A 228 -2.73 -13.24 -13.36
CA LEU A 228 -1.74 -12.31 -12.81
C LEU A 228 -1.71 -12.32 -11.28
N ALA A 229 -2.88 -12.39 -10.64
CA ALA A 229 -2.99 -12.51 -9.19
C ALA A 229 -2.37 -13.82 -8.68
N ARG A 230 -2.60 -14.95 -9.37
CA ARG A 230 -2.00 -16.25 -9.03
C ARG A 230 -0.48 -16.21 -9.16
N GLU A 231 0.03 -15.59 -10.22
CA GLU A 231 1.47 -15.36 -10.39
C GLU A 231 2.02 -14.52 -9.23
N GLY A 232 1.38 -13.39 -8.91
CA GLY A 232 1.79 -12.53 -7.80
C GLY A 232 1.78 -13.22 -6.44
N VAL A 233 0.74 -14.02 -6.15
CA VAL A 233 0.68 -14.86 -4.93
C VAL A 233 1.89 -15.80 -4.85
N ASN A 234 2.21 -16.50 -5.94
CA ASN A 234 3.35 -17.40 -6.00
C ASN A 234 4.68 -16.65 -5.84
N THR A 235 4.87 -15.53 -6.54
CA THR A 235 6.08 -14.70 -6.43
C THR A 235 6.31 -14.21 -5.00
N ILE A 236 5.25 -13.76 -4.32
CA ILE A 236 5.36 -13.39 -2.89
C ILE A 236 5.79 -14.60 -2.08
N ALA A 237 5.09 -15.74 -2.22
CA ALA A 237 5.36 -16.95 -1.43
C ALA A 237 6.79 -17.47 -1.61
N ASP A 238 7.30 -17.51 -2.85
CA ASP A 238 8.66 -17.93 -3.17
C ASP A 238 9.72 -16.96 -2.64
N SER A 239 9.41 -15.65 -2.60
CA SER A 239 10.33 -14.62 -2.15
C SER A 239 10.32 -14.33 -0.65
N LEU A 240 9.38 -14.90 0.14
CA LEU A 240 9.25 -14.64 1.59
C LEU A 240 10.56 -14.81 2.37
N HIS A 241 11.39 -15.77 1.98
CA HIS A 241 12.69 -16.02 2.59
C HIS A 241 13.64 -14.81 2.49
N ARG A 242 13.52 -13.98 1.44
CA ARG A 242 14.33 -12.77 1.24
C ARG A 242 13.95 -11.63 2.18
N TYR A 243 12.72 -11.67 2.72
CA TYR A 243 12.20 -10.71 3.69
C TYR A 243 12.43 -11.14 5.14
N ASP A 244 12.86 -12.38 5.39
CA ASP A 244 13.14 -12.92 6.72
C ASP A 244 14.62 -12.69 7.09
N THR A 245 14.89 -11.97 8.18
CA THR A 245 16.27 -11.78 8.67
C THR A 245 16.68 -12.80 9.73
N GLY A 246 15.82 -13.77 10.05
CA GLY A 246 16.00 -14.73 11.15
C GLY A 246 15.72 -14.14 12.54
N TYR A 247 15.35 -12.87 12.63
CA TYR A 247 15.01 -12.20 13.89
C TYR A 247 13.98 -11.06 13.76
N TRP A 248 13.65 -10.68 12.52
CA TRP A 248 12.66 -9.65 12.17
C TRP A 248 12.31 -9.76 10.67
N SER A 249 11.35 -8.97 10.20
CA SER A 249 11.09 -8.83 8.76
C SER A 249 11.77 -7.60 8.14
N ARG A 250 12.23 -7.72 6.90
CA ARG A 250 12.56 -6.57 6.04
C ARG A 250 11.28 -5.89 5.56
N TYR A 251 11.38 -4.61 5.25
CA TYR A 251 10.33 -3.80 4.63
C TYR A 251 10.31 -3.98 3.10
N ASP A 252 11.51 -4.06 2.51
CA ASP A 252 11.72 -4.05 1.07
C ASP A 252 12.98 -4.86 0.69
N LEU A 253 13.15 -5.09 -0.61
CA LEU A 253 14.34 -5.71 -1.20
C LEU A 253 15.25 -4.70 -1.91
N PHE A 254 14.95 -3.41 -1.81
CA PHE A 254 15.71 -2.35 -2.44
C PHE A 254 17.17 -2.36 -1.94
N PRO A 255 18.17 -2.11 -2.81
CA PRO A 255 19.60 -2.21 -2.48
C PRO A 255 20.10 -1.00 -1.68
N HIS A 256 19.56 -0.83 -0.48
CA HIS A 256 20.05 0.12 0.51
C HIS A 256 21.44 -0.29 1.04
N PRO A 257 22.23 0.66 1.62
CA PRO A 257 23.52 0.34 2.24
C PRO A 257 23.46 -0.73 3.34
N ILE A 258 22.32 -0.80 4.04
CA ILE A 258 21.96 -1.90 4.95
C ILE A 258 20.48 -2.22 4.75
N PHE A 259 20.04 -3.42 5.15
CA PHE A 259 18.64 -3.83 5.02
C PHE A 259 17.68 -2.84 5.68
N ASN A 260 16.60 -2.49 4.99
CA ASN A 260 15.52 -1.72 5.61
C ASN A 260 14.63 -2.66 6.44
N ILE A 261 14.93 -2.79 7.72
CA ILE A 261 14.10 -3.53 8.69
C ILE A 261 12.73 -2.86 8.83
N ALA A 262 11.64 -3.63 8.83
CA ALA A 262 10.29 -3.12 9.06
C ALA A 262 10.18 -2.46 10.44
N SER A 263 9.45 -1.34 10.56
CA SER A 263 9.11 -0.82 11.90
C SER A 263 8.20 -1.83 12.64
N PRO A 264 8.03 -1.73 13.96
CA PRO A 264 7.08 -2.57 14.70
C PRO A 264 5.69 -2.63 14.09
N MET A 265 5.15 -1.48 13.67
CA MET A 265 3.87 -1.41 12.98
C MET A 265 3.87 -2.20 11.66
N TYR A 266 4.86 -1.99 10.79
CA TYR A 266 4.91 -2.71 9.52
C TYR A 266 5.21 -4.20 9.68
N HIS A 267 5.95 -4.59 10.71
CA HIS A 267 6.18 -5.99 11.02
C HIS A 267 4.88 -6.70 11.38
N ARG A 268 4.07 -6.10 12.27
CA ARG A 268 2.72 -6.59 12.61
C ARG A 268 1.81 -6.63 11.38
N LEU A 269 1.87 -5.58 10.55
CA LEU A 269 1.12 -5.55 9.29
C LEU A 269 1.51 -6.72 8.39
N HIS A 270 2.81 -7.02 8.22
CA HIS A 270 3.24 -8.19 7.45
C HIS A 270 2.67 -9.49 8.03
N VAL A 271 2.70 -9.69 9.36
CA VAL A 271 2.09 -10.88 9.98
C VAL A 271 0.62 -11.02 9.60
N ASN A 272 -0.17 -9.94 9.70
CA ASN A 272 -1.60 -9.98 9.40
C ASN A 272 -1.89 -10.11 7.91
N GLN A 273 -1.09 -9.48 7.06
CA GLN A 273 -1.15 -9.67 5.61
C GLN A 273 -0.85 -11.11 5.22
N LEU A 274 0.18 -11.73 5.80
CA LEU A 274 0.51 -13.14 5.53
C LEU A 274 -0.61 -14.08 5.99
N ARG A 275 -1.25 -13.82 7.14
CA ARG A 275 -2.43 -14.57 7.57
C ARG A 275 -3.60 -14.43 6.60
N ALA A 276 -3.83 -13.22 6.10
CA ALA A 276 -4.85 -13.00 5.07
C ALA A 276 -4.49 -13.67 3.73
N MET A 277 -3.20 -13.69 3.35
CA MET A 277 -2.71 -14.39 2.16
C MET A 277 -2.94 -15.91 2.26
N GLU A 278 -2.70 -16.51 3.42
CA GLU A 278 -3.02 -17.93 3.64
C GLU A 278 -4.52 -18.18 3.48
N ALA A 279 -5.37 -17.36 4.11
CA ALA A 279 -6.82 -17.52 4.00
C ALA A 279 -7.34 -17.50 2.55
N ILE A 280 -6.74 -16.71 1.66
CA ILE A 280 -7.18 -16.59 0.26
C ILE A 280 -6.55 -17.62 -0.69
N SER A 281 -5.34 -18.10 -0.39
CA SER A 281 -4.56 -18.94 -1.32
C SER A 281 -4.45 -20.40 -0.90
N ASP A 282 -4.74 -20.72 0.36
CA ASP A 282 -4.50 -22.03 0.98
C ASP A 282 -3.03 -22.48 0.89
N ASP A 283 -2.09 -21.53 0.74
CA ASP A 283 -0.66 -21.81 0.65
C ASP A 283 0.01 -21.78 2.04
N PRO A 284 0.52 -22.92 2.53
CA PRO A 284 1.07 -23.03 3.89
C PRO A 284 2.36 -22.22 4.09
N ARG A 285 3.03 -21.75 3.02
CA ARG A 285 4.23 -20.91 3.11
C ARG A 285 3.92 -19.57 3.80
N PHE A 286 2.72 -19.05 3.61
CA PHE A 286 2.27 -17.82 4.26
C PHE A 286 2.07 -18.02 5.76
N ALA A 287 1.32 -19.04 6.18
CA ALA A 287 1.12 -19.35 7.60
C ALA A 287 2.45 -19.63 8.31
N ALA A 288 3.32 -20.44 7.71
CA ALA A 288 4.64 -20.74 8.27
C ALA A 288 5.49 -19.47 8.47
N THR A 289 5.44 -18.52 7.54
CA THR A 289 6.19 -17.26 7.64
C THR A 289 5.54 -16.28 8.64
N ALA A 290 4.21 -16.21 8.67
CA ALA A 290 3.47 -15.41 9.64
C ALA A 290 3.80 -15.83 11.08
N GLU A 291 3.84 -17.14 11.35
CA GLU A 291 4.19 -17.66 12.67
C GLU A 291 5.65 -17.40 13.07
N ARG A 292 6.60 -17.50 12.11
CA ARG A 292 8.00 -17.09 12.37
C ARG A 292 8.09 -15.61 12.74
N PHE A 293 7.47 -14.73 11.95
CA PHE A 293 7.48 -13.29 12.19
C PHE A 293 6.79 -12.95 13.52
N ALA A 294 5.62 -13.51 13.80
CA ALA A 294 4.94 -13.34 15.08
C ALA A 294 5.79 -13.81 16.27
N GLY A 295 6.57 -14.89 16.09
CA GLY A 295 7.52 -15.37 17.08
C GLY A 295 8.64 -14.38 17.40
N TYR A 296 9.12 -13.63 16.40
CA TYR A 296 10.18 -12.64 16.59
C TYR A 296 9.78 -11.50 17.52
N GLU A 297 8.53 -11.06 17.48
CA GLU A 297 8.02 -9.99 18.35
C GLU A 297 8.00 -10.39 19.83
N ARG A 298 7.87 -11.69 20.14
CA ARG A 298 7.92 -12.21 21.52
C ARG A 298 9.33 -12.15 22.12
N SER A 299 10.36 -12.04 21.29
CA SER A 299 11.76 -11.97 21.71
C SER A 299 12.17 -10.53 22.01
N ARG A 300 12.44 -10.22 23.28
CA ARG A 300 12.99 -8.91 23.69
C ARG A 300 14.32 -8.59 23.00
N PHE A 301 15.15 -9.60 22.75
CA PHE A 301 16.41 -9.44 22.03
C PHE A 301 16.18 -9.16 20.54
N GLY A 302 15.24 -9.89 19.90
CA GLY A 302 14.84 -9.65 18.52
C GLY A 302 14.32 -8.22 18.31
N LEU A 303 13.43 -7.77 19.18
CA LEU A 303 12.88 -6.41 19.16
C LEU A 303 13.96 -5.34 19.37
N ALA A 304 14.85 -5.51 20.35
CA ALA A 304 15.95 -4.58 20.58
C ALA A 304 16.91 -4.50 19.37
N ARG A 305 17.22 -5.66 18.77
CA ARG A 305 18.05 -5.74 17.56
C ARG A 305 17.38 -5.07 16.36
N ALA A 306 16.08 -5.29 16.16
CA ALA A 306 15.30 -4.65 15.10
C ALA A 306 15.28 -3.13 15.26
N TYR A 307 15.08 -2.64 16.49
CA TYR A 307 15.12 -1.20 16.78
C TYR A 307 16.50 -0.60 16.50
N ALA A 308 17.58 -1.22 16.99
CA ALA A 308 18.95 -0.78 16.73
C ALA A 308 19.27 -0.75 15.23
N HIS A 309 18.87 -1.80 14.49
CA HIS A 309 19.03 -1.84 13.03
C HIS A 309 18.24 -0.72 12.35
N LYS A 310 17.00 -0.46 12.78
CA LYS A 310 16.19 0.62 12.21
C LYS A 310 16.79 2.00 12.44
N VAL A 311 17.39 2.22 13.62
CA VAL A 311 18.13 3.45 13.93
C VAL A 311 19.36 3.57 13.01
N ALA A 312 20.16 2.50 12.89
CA ALA A 312 21.30 2.46 11.96
C ALA A 312 20.87 2.77 10.52
N PHE A 313 19.76 2.18 10.06
CA PHE A 313 19.21 2.43 8.73
C PHE A 313 18.85 3.90 8.54
N ARG A 314 18.21 4.55 9.52
CA ARG A 314 17.85 5.97 9.44
C ARG A 314 19.05 6.92 9.54
N MET A 315 20.14 6.50 10.17
CA MET A 315 21.40 7.25 10.12
C MET A 315 22.05 7.18 8.74
N LEU A 316 22.01 6.02 8.07
CA LEU A 316 22.62 5.81 6.75
C LEU A 316 21.71 6.23 5.58
N VAL A 317 20.39 6.27 5.81
CA VAL A 317 19.35 6.67 4.86
C VAL A 317 18.43 7.72 5.52
N PRO A 318 18.97 8.93 5.79
CA PRO A 318 18.23 9.96 6.51
C PRO A 318 17.11 10.55 5.65
N ARG A 319 16.00 10.88 6.33
CA ARG A 319 14.92 11.70 5.79
C ARG A 319 15.27 13.20 5.80
N ASN A 320 16.15 13.63 6.69
CA ASN A 320 16.58 15.02 6.77
C ASN A 320 17.57 15.36 5.63
N ARG A 321 17.29 16.41 4.84
CA ARG A 321 18.13 16.88 3.71
C ARG A 321 19.53 17.28 4.16
N TRP A 322 19.68 17.89 5.32
CA TRP A 322 20.99 18.32 5.83
C TRP A 322 21.90 17.13 6.16
N LEU A 323 21.37 16.12 6.86
CA LEU A 323 22.11 14.88 7.14
C LEU A 323 22.43 14.11 5.85
N ALA A 324 21.49 14.10 4.90
CA ALA A 324 21.64 13.43 3.62
C ALA A 324 22.82 13.95 2.78
N HIS A 325 23.11 15.25 2.81
CA HIS A 325 24.21 15.84 2.04
C HIS A 325 25.61 15.49 2.59
N ARG A 326 25.68 14.93 3.81
CA ARG A 326 26.95 14.56 4.46
C ARG A 326 27.37 13.10 4.22
N LEU A 327 26.54 12.28 3.56
CA LEU A 327 26.81 10.86 3.36
C LEU A 327 27.43 10.57 1.98
N PRO A 328 28.54 9.81 1.92
CA PRO A 328 29.34 9.66 0.70
C PRO A 328 28.70 8.80 -0.40
N TRP A 329 27.74 7.93 -0.06
CA TRP A 329 27.05 7.05 -1.02
C TRP A 329 25.75 7.63 -1.60
N ARG A 330 25.34 8.86 -1.21
CA ARG A 330 24.21 9.52 -1.90
C ARG A 330 24.72 10.30 -3.10
N HIS A 331 24.26 9.92 -4.30
CA HIS A 331 24.44 10.72 -5.51
C HIS A 331 24.06 12.19 -5.23
N ARG A 332 25.04 13.08 -5.39
CA ARG A 332 24.87 14.53 -5.35
C ARG A 332 23.88 14.90 -6.46
N GLU A 333 22.83 15.64 -6.13
CA GLU A 333 21.95 16.22 -7.16
C GLU A 333 22.84 17.01 -8.14
N PRO A 334 22.66 16.89 -9.47
CA PRO A 334 23.24 17.85 -10.39
C PRO A 334 22.73 19.24 -10.00
N ARG A 335 23.63 20.22 -9.94
CA ARG A 335 23.30 21.61 -9.60
C ARG A 335 22.42 22.25 -10.66
#